data_AF-A0A8T1AIC5-F1
#
_entry.id   AF-A0A8T1AIC5-F1
#
_cell.length_a   1.000
_cell.length_b   1.000
_cell.length_c   1.000
_cell.angle_alpha   90.00
_cell.angle_beta   90.00
_cell.angle_gamma   90.00
#
_symmetry.space_group_name_H-M   'P 1'
#
loop_
_entity.id
_entity.type
_entity.pdbx_description
1 polymer ?
#
loop_
_entity_poly.entity_id
_entity_poly.type
_entity_poly.pdbx_seq_one_letter_code
_entity_poly.pdbx_strand_id
1 'polypeptide(L)'
;MLRCIHRKKKPRNGEHTAKKPVRNGNISSERVRVENFFDRVCTLWKITHMNPLRADACFYKSVMGRYAAIADRDCTRRAKMQRRYCRRREARIVADTNIRTRLSFSSPSQ
;
A
#
# COMPACT_ATOMS: atom_id res chain seq x y z
N MET A 1 20.04 39.58 18.65
CA MET A 1 21.27 39.93 17.92
C MET A 1 21.83 38.69 17.22
N LEU A 2 21.60 38.54 15.91
CA LEU A 2 22.12 37.42 15.12
C LEU A 2 23.57 37.73 14.72
N ARG A 3 24.56 37.01 15.26
CA ARG A 3 25.97 37.19 14.85
C ARG A 3 26.19 36.47 13.52
N CYS A 4 26.14 37.20 12.42
CA CYS A 4 26.44 36.68 11.08
C CYS A 4 27.93 36.35 10.94
N ILE A 5 28.26 35.08 10.67
CA ILE A 5 29.63 34.65 10.36
C ILE A 5 29.96 35.05 8.92
N HIS A 6 30.77 36.09 8.75
CA HIS A 6 31.25 36.52 7.44
C HIS A 6 32.45 35.68 6.98
N ARG A 7 32.38 35.16 5.74
CA ARG A 7 33.48 34.43 5.10
C ARG A 7 34.66 35.39 4.86
N LYS A 8 35.74 35.25 5.62
CA LYS A 8 36.97 36.04 5.40
C LYS A 8 37.71 35.54 4.16
N LYS A 9 38.05 36.46 3.22
CA LYS A 9 38.92 36.15 2.06
C LYS A 9 40.32 35.73 2.54
N LYS A 10 40.98 34.83 1.80
CA LYS A 10 42.37 34.42 2.10
C LYS A 10 43.30 35.64 2.03
N PRO A 11 44.19 35.86 3.02
CA PRO A 11 45.21 36.89 2.94
C PRO A 11 46.25 36.52 1.87
N ARG A 12 46.71 37.53 1.11
CA ARG A 12 47.57 37.35 -0.09
C ARG A 12 48.86 36.56 0.18
N ASN A 13 49.41 36.62 1.41
CA ASN A 13 50.66 35.96 1.82
C ASN A 13 50.59 35.31 3.23
N GLY A 14 49.42 34.94 3.75
CA GLY A 14 49.32 34.44 5.14
C GLY A 14 49.49 32.92 5.24
N GLU A 15 50.49 32.47 5.99
CA GLU A 15 50.68 31.05 6.31
C GLU A 15 49.42 30.47 6.96
N HIS A 16 48.87 29.41 6.35
CA HIS A 16 47.74 28.68 6.93
C HIS A 16 48.26 27.79 8.06
N THR A 17 48.38 28.35 9.27
CA THR A 17 48.65 27.55 10.47
C THR A 17 47.65 26.38 10.53
N ALA A 18 48.15 25.15 10.64
CA ALA A 18 47.38 23.90 10.51
C ALA A 18 46.09 23.83 11.37
N LYS A 19 46.00 24.65 12.42
CA LYS A 19 44.84 24.76 13.33
C LYS A 19 43.57 25.34 12.68
N LYS A 20 43.67 26.19 11.64
CA LYS A 20 42.52 26.83 10.98
C LYS A 20 41.67 25.88 10.12
N PRO A 21 42.24 25.06 9.22
CA PRO A 21 41.44 24.12 8.42
C PRO A 21 40.75 23.06 9.28
N VAL A 22 41.40 22.58 10.36
CA VAL A 22 40.81 21.62 11.31
C VAL A 22 39.57 22.21 11.98
N ARG A 23 39.66 23.45 12.50
CA ARG A 23 38.52 24.14 13.12
C ARG A 23 37.35 24.32 12.14
N ASN A 24 37.64 24.66 10.88
CA ASN A 24 36.61 24.82 9.86
C ASN A 24 35.94 23.49 9.50
N GLY A 25 36.71 22.39 9.46
CA GLY A 25 36.20 21.03 9.27
C GLY A 25 35.22 20.63 10.38
N ASN A 26 35.59 20.86 11.64
CA ASN A 26 34.72 20.57 12.78
C ASN A 26 33.42 21.38 12.73
N ILE A 27 33.50 22.68 12.45
CA ILE A 27 32.31 23.55 12.31
C ILE A 27 31.41 23.09 11.15
N SER A 28 31.99 22.67 10.01
CA SER A 28 31.20 22.12 8.89
C SER A 28 30.55 20.78 9.24
N SER A 29 31.23 19.91 9.99
CA SER A 29 30.69 18.62 10.41
C SER A 29 29.53 18.78 11.40
N GLU A 30 29.65 19.70 12.36
CA GLU A 30 28.59 20.01 13.32
C GLU A 30 27.34 20.57 12.63
N ARG A 31 27.50 21.46 11.65
CA ARG A 31 26.37 21.99 10.87
C ARG A 31 25.61 20.88 10.13
N VAL A 32 26.32 19.98 9.46
CA VAL A 32 25.69 18.85 8.73
C VAL A 32 24.92 17.94 9.68
N ARG A 33 25.46 17.67 10.88
CA ARG A 33 24.77 16.87 11.90
C ARG A 33 23.48 17.54 12.37
N VAL A 34 23.51 18.84 12.60
CA VAL A 34 22.37 19.63 13.06
C VAL A 34 21.29 19.68 11.98
N GLU A 35 21.65 19.97 10.73
CA GLU A 35 20.71 20.03 9.60
C GLU A 35 20.04 18.66 9.36
N ASN A 36 20.82 17.57 9.32
CA ASN A 36 20.26 16.21 9.17
C ASN A 36 19.34 15.81 10.35
N PHE A 37 19.63 16.26 11.58
CA PHE A 37 18.73 16.03 12.71
C PHE A 37 17.41 16.78 12.53
N PHE A 38 17.47 18.08 12.24
CA PHE A 38 16.27 18.91 12.05
C PHE A 38 15.44 18.47 10.84
N ASP A 39 16.06 18.04 9.75
CA ASP A 39 15.36 17.49 8.58
C ASP A 39 14.57 16.22 8.92
N ARG A 40 15.16 15.32 9.71
CA ARG A 40 14.48 14.11 10.17
C ARG A 40 13.32 14.43 11.10
N VAL A 41 13.52 15.36 12.04
CA VAL A 41 12.46 15.80 12.97
C VAL A 41 11.31 16.47 12.22
N CYS A 42 11.61 17.37 11.27
CA CYS A 42 10.62 18.00 10.40
C CYS A 42 9.86 16.97 9.54
N THR A 43 10.57 15.97 8.99
CA THR A 43 9.95 14.90 8.21
C THR A 43 9.02 14.05 9.07
N LEU A 44 9.45 13.67 10.28
CA LEU A 44 8.63 12.92 11.22
C LEU A 44 7.39 13.72 11.66
N TRP A 45 7.56 15.01 11.94
CA TRP A 45 6.47 15.91 12.29
C TRP A 45 5.45 16.02 11.15
N LYS A 46 5.90 16.21 9.90
CA LYS A 46 5.05 16.19 8.70
C LYS A 46 4.31 14.87 8.56
N ILE A 47 4.97 13.73 8.68
CA ILE A 47 4.29 12.42 8.60
C ILE A 47 3.24 12.28 9.70
N THR A 48 3.52 12.73 10.92
CA THR A 48 2.60 12.58 12.05
C THR A 48 1.38 13.49 11.92
N HIS A 49 1.55 14.71 11.41
CA HIS A 49 0.48 15.72 11.29
C HIS A 49 -0.23 15.70 9.94
N MET A 50 0.44 15.24 8.88
CA MET A 50 -0.10 15.09 7.52
C MET A 50 -0.49 13.63 7.23
N ASN A 51 -0.73 12.80 8.24
CA ASN A 51 -1.31 11.48 8.03
C ASN A 51 -2.85 11.57 8.14
N PRO A 52 -3.58 11.85 7.04
CA PRO A 52 -5.04 11.87 7.05
C PRO A 52 -5.64 10.49 7.33
N LEU A 53 -4.85 9.40 7.27
CA LEU A 53 -5.33 8.06 7.61
C LEU A 53 -5.80 7.96 9.07
N ARG A 54 -5.33 8.87 9.95
CA ARG A 54 -5.81 8.97 11.33
C ARG A 54 -6.84 10.09 11.55
N ALA A 55 -6.97 11.01 10.59
CA ALA A 55 -7.76 12.23 10.74
C ALA A 55 -9.23 12.06 10.31
N ASP A 56 -9.54 11.11 9.43
CA ASP A 56 -10.92 10.85 9.04
C ASP A 56 -11.23 9.35 9.06
N ALA A 57 -11.57 8.86 10.26
CA ALA A 57 -12.08 7.50 10.44
C ALA A 57 -13.26 7.20 9.50
N CYS A 58 -14.03 8.21 9.08
CA CYS A 58 -15.12 8.05 8.12
C CYS A 58 -14.59 7.80 6.71
N PHE A 59 -13.49 8.43 6.28
CA PHE A 59 -12.87 8.15 4.98
C PHE A 59 -12.40 6.69 4.91
N TYR A 60 -11.66 6.22 5.92
CA TYR A 60 -11.21 4.83 5.97
C TYR A 60 -12.39 3.85 5.99
N LYS A 61 -13.42 4.14 6.79
CA LYS A 61 -14.66 3.37 6.82
C LYS A 61 -15.36 3.34 5.46
N SER A 62 -15.35 4.44 4.70
CA SER A 62 -15.93 4.51 3.36
C SER A 62 -15.17 3.64 2.35
N VAL A 63 -13.83 3.66 2.41
CA VAL A 63 -12.97 2.82 1.56
C VAL A 63 -13.24 1.35 1.86
N MET A 64 -13.24 0.97 3.14
CA MET A 64 -13.52 -0.40 3.55
C MET A 64 -14.94 -0.84 3.20
N GLY A 65 -15.93 0.05 3.33
CA GLY A 65 -17.30 -0.22 2.91
C GLY A 65 -17.43 -0.53 1.42
N ARG A 66 -16.67 0.17 0.55
CA ARG A 66 -16.67 -0.12 -0.90
C ARG A 66 -16.10 -1.51 -1.20
N TYR A 67 -14.99 -1.88 -0.56
CA TYR A 67 -14.39 -3.20 -0.74
C TYR A 67 -15.31 -4.32 -0.25
N ALA A 68 -15.96 -4.13 0.90
CA ALA A 68 -16.95 -5.08 1.41
C ALA A 68 -18.12 -5.28 0.42
N ALA A 69 -18.67 -4.18 -0.13
CA ALA A 69 -19.75 -4.25 -1.12
C ALA A 69 -19.35 -4.98 -2.42
N ILE A 70 -18.11 -4.78 -2.88
CA ILE A 70 -17.57 -5.50 -4.05
C ILE A 70 -17.45 -7.00 -3.74
N ALA A 71 -16.94 -7.35 -2.56
CA ALA A 71 -16.84 -8.73 -2.12
C ALA A 71 -18.21 -9.42 -2.05
N ASP A 72 -19.23 -8.75 -1.49
CA ASP A 72 -20.59 -9.28 -1.41
C ASP A 72 -21.23 -9.48 -2.79
N ARG A 73 -21.03 -8.54 -3.71
CA ARG A 73 -21.49 -8.67 -5.10
C ARG A 73 -20.86 -9.88 -5.78
N ASP A 74 -19.56 -10.09 -5.56
CA ASP A 74 -18.83 -11.22 -6.12
C ASP A 74 -19.25 -12.55 -5.50
N CYS A 75 -19.42 -12.62 -4.18
CA CYS A 75 -19.97 -13.78 -3.48
C CYS A 75 -21.37 -14.12 -4.01
N THR A 76 -22.25 -13.13 -4.15
CA THR A 76 -23.61 -13.31 -4.68
C THR A 76 -23.61 -13.80 -6.13
N ARG A 77 -22.74 -13.23 -6.98
CA ARG A 77 -22.57 -13.64 -8.37
C ARG A 77 -22.09 -15.08 -8.48
N ARG A 78 -21.09 -15.47 -7.68
CA ARG A 78 -20.60 -16.86 -7.61
C ARG A 78 -21.71 -17.81 -7.14
N ALA A 79 -22.43 -17.47 -6.08
CA ALA A 79 -23.54 -18.29 -5.58
C ALA A 79 -24.65 -18.48 -6.63
N LYS A 80 -25.01 -17.42 -7.37
CA LYS A 80 -25.99 -17.48 -8.47
C LYS A 80 -25.49 -18.39 -9.61
N MET A 81 -24.22 -18.25 -9.98
CA MET A 81 -23.59 -19.09 -11.01
C MET A 81 -23.60 -20.57 -10.59
N GLN A 82 -23.20 -20.87 -9.35
CA GLN A 82 -23.20 -22.21 -8.79
C GLN A 82 -24.61 -22.82 -8.77
N ARG A 83 -25.64 -22.08 -8.34
CA ARG A 83 -27.05 -22.53 -8.40
C ARG A 83 -27.49 -22.88 -9.82
N ARG A 84 -27.09 -22.10 -10.83
CA ARG A 84 -27.41 -22.39 -12.23
C ARG A 84 -26.68 -23.65 -12.72
N TYR A 85 -25.42 -23.81 -12.30
CA TYR A 85 -24.65 -25.00 -12.60
C TYR A 85 -25.28 -26.27 -12.00
N CYS A 86 -25.63 -26.25 -10.70
CA CYS A 86 -26.29 -27.38 -10.04
C CYS A 86 -27.59 -27.78 -10.75
N ARG A 87 -28.48 -26.81 -11.05
CA ARG A 87 -29.72 -27.08 -11.80
C ARG A 87 -29.48 -27.71 -13.17
N ARG A 88 -28.48 -27.21 -13.92
CA ARG A 88 -28.11 -27.77 -15.23
C ARG A 88 -27.46 -29.15 -15.13
N ARG A 89 -26.78 -29.45 -14.01
CA ARG A 89 -26.23 -30.78 -13.74
C ARG A 89 -27.35 -31.76 -13.43
N GLU A 90 -28.29 -31.40 -12.56
CA GLU A 90 -29.47 -32.21 -12.25
C GLU A 90 -30.30 -32.52 -13.49
N ALA A 91 -30.58 -31.52 -14.34
CA ALA A 91 -31.30 -31.73 -15.60
C ALA A 91 -30.59 -32.74 -16.53
N ARG A 92 -29.24 -32.72 -16.56
CA ARG A 92 -28.46 -33.70 -17.35
C ARG A 92 -28.53 -35.10 -16.76
N ILE A 93 -28.42 -35.22 -15.44
CA ILE A 93 -28.57 -36.52 -14.74
C ILE A 93 -29.97 -37.10 -15.01
N VAL A 94 -31.03 -36.28 -14.89
CA VAL A 94 -32.41 -36.71 -15.15
C VAL A 94 -32.62 -37.13 -16.61
N ALA A 95 -32.01 -36.42 -17.56
CA ALA A 95 -32.08 -36.81 -18.97
C ALA A 95 -31.39 -38.16 -19.23
N ASP A 96 -30.19 -38.35 -18.66
CA ASP A 96 -29.43 -39.60 -18.77
C ASP A 96 -30.18 -40.79 -18.13
N THR A 97 -30.75 -40.60 -16.94
CA THR A 97 -31.58 -41.63 -16.31
C THR A 97 -32.81 -41.95 -17.15
N ASN A 98 -33.50 -40.95 -17.71
CA ASN A 98 -34.66 -41.18 -18.59
C ASN A 98 -34.28 -41.99 -19.84
N ILE A 99 -33.14 -41.65 -20.48
CA ILE A 99 -32.61 -42.40 -21.63
C ILE A 99 -32.34 -43.84 -21.24
N ARG A 100 -31.64 -44.08 -20.13
CA ARG A 100 -31.34 -45.43 -19.63
C ARG A 100 -32.61 -46.23 -19.37
N THR A 101 -33.61 -45.62 -18.74
CA THR A 101 -34.91 -46.26 -18.48
C THR A 101 -35.62 -46.62 -19.78
N ARG A 102 -35.66 -45.73 -20.77
CA ARG A 102 -36.27 -46.01 -22.09
C ARG A 102 -35.61 -47.20 -22.79
N LEU A 103 -34.29 -47.27 -22.76
CA LEU A 103 -33.53 -48.38 -23.35
C LEU A 103 -33.79 -49.70 -22.61
N SER A 104 -33.95 -49.69 -21.28
CA SER A 104 -34.30 -50.90 -20.52
C SER A 104 -35.70 -51.43 -20.83
N PHE A 105 -36.68 -50.56 -21.12
CA PHE A 105 -38.03 -50.97 -21.54
C PHE A 105 -38.09 -51.51 -22.97
N SER A 106 -37.04 -51.29 -23.78
CA SER A 106 -36.99 -51.68 -25.19
C SER A 106 -36.21 -52.99 -25.42
N SER A 107 -35.68 -53.61 -24.36
CA SER A 107 -35.02 -54.92 -24.46
C SER A 107 -36.08 -56.03 -24.55
N PRO A 108 -36.14 -56.82 -25.65
CA PRO A 108 -37.13 -57.88 -25.78
C PRO A 108 -36.79 -59.01 -24.80
N SER A 109 -37.78 -59.48 -24.04
CA SER A 109 -37.72 -60.77 -23.37
C SER A 109 -37.60 -61.86 -24.44
N GLN A 110 -36.44 -62.52 -24.51
CA GLN A 110 -36.32 -63.82 -25.19
C GLN A 110 -37.03 -64.90 -24.38
#